data_AF-A0A822D1A0-F1
#
_entry.id   AF-A0A822D1A0-F1
#
_cell.length_a   1.000
_cell.length_b   1.000
_cell.length_c   1.000
_cell.angle_alpha   90.00
_cell.angle_beta   90.00
_cell.angle_gamma   90.00
#
_symmetry.space_group_name_H-M   'P 1'
#
loop_
_entity.id
_entity.type
_entity.pdbx_description
1 polymer ?
#
loop_
_entity_poly.entity_id
_entity_poly.type
_entity_poly.pdbx_seq_one_letter_code
_entity_poly.pdbx_strand_id
1 'polypeptide(L)'
;MDVPNIIYNSIYNGKLPNDPNSIYLMLSSPDVMESSSPGASFCSQYCGYHTYFSVGSTIYIYGFIENPLNCMDGCAVYNYNVSPNSDVGIDAMLSPIAHELVEAKSDPYLDAWGDSNGEENADK
;
A
#
# COMPACT_ATOMS: atom_id res chain seq x y z
N MET A 1 -2.45 9.65 -9.29
CA MET A 1 -1.65 8.71 -10.10
C MET A 1 -2.50 7.48 -10.30
N ASP A 2 -2.59 6.91 -11.50
CA ASP A 2 -3.45 5.74 -11.72
C ASP A 2 -2.71 4.43 -11.41
N VAL A 3 -2.70 4.07 -10.12
CA VAL A 3 -1.99 2.89 -9.60
C VAL A 3 -2.44 1.58 -10.29
N PRO A 4 -3.76 1.30 -10.44
CA PRO A 4 -4.23 0.11 -11.16
C PRO A 4 -3.64 -0.02 -12.57
N ASN A 5 -3.63 1.08 -13.34
CA ASN A 5 -3.09 1.05 -14.70
C ASN A 5 -1.57 0.82 -14.73
N ILE A 6 -0.81 1.34 -13.76
CA ILE A 6 0.66 1.10 -13.70
C ILE A 6 0.94 -0.38 -13.43
N ILE A 7 0.21 -0.99 -12.49
CA ILE A 7 0.34 -2.40 -12.14
C ILE A 7 -0.07 -3.27 -13.34
N TYR A 8 -1.25 -3.04 -13.90
CA TYR A 8 -1.72 -3.82 -15.03
C TYR A 8 -0.80 -3.73 -16.25
N ASN A 9 -0.27 -2.55 -16.57
CA ASN A 9 0.70 -2.40 -17.66
C ASN A 9 2.00 -3.18 -17.38
N SER A 10 2.43 -3.27 -16.12
CA SER A 10 3.62 -4.05 -15.76
C SER A 10 3.40 -5.56 -15.92
N ILE A 11 2.19 -6.05 -15.60
CA ILE A 11 1.76 -7.43 -15.84
C ILE A 11 1.65 -7.71 -17.35
N TYR A 12 0.91 -6.86 -18.09
CA TYR A 12 0.67 -7.03 -19.52
C TYR A 12 1.96 -7.06 -20.35
N ASN A 13 2.95 -6.23 -19.98
CA ASN A 13 4.25 -6.19 -20.63
C ASN A 13 5.25 -7.24 -20.11
N GLY A 14 4.80 -8.18 -19.26
CA GLY A 14 5.62 -9.30 -18.78
C GLY A 14 6.72 -8.91 -17.78
N LYS A 15 6.64 -7.73 -17.16
CA LYS A 15 7.57 -7.31 -16.09
C LYS A 15 7.23 -7.94 -14.75
N LEU A 16 5.94 -8.23 -14.54
CA LEU A 16 5.43 -8.95 -13.38
C LEU A 16 4.70 -10.21 -13.87
N PRO A 17 4.70 -11.30 -13.08
CA PRO A 17 3.88 -12.47 -13.38
C PRO A 17 2.39 -12.08 -13.49
N ASN A 18 1.67 -12.72 -14.41
CA ASN A 18 0.21 -12.64 -14.44
C ASN A 18 -0.36 -13.75 -13.55
N ASP A 19 -0.53 -13.45 -12.26
CA ASP A 19 -1.10 -14.37 -11.27
C ASP A 19 -2.17 -13.65 -10.42
N PRO A 20 -3.46 -14.00 -10.56
CA PRO A 20 -4.52 -13.40 -9.76
C PRO A 20 -4.51 -13.83 -8.28
N ASN A 21 -3.66 -14.80 -7.89
CA ASN A 21 -3.49 -15.19 -6.48
C ASN A 21 -2.37 -14.40 -5.78
N SER A 22 -1.70 -13.50 -6.50
CA SER A 22 -0.63 -12.66 -5.98
C SER A 22 -1.18 -11.32 -5.47
N ILE A 23 -0.46 -10.72 -4.52
CA ILE A 23 -0.65 -9.34 -4.09
C ILE A 23 0.45 -8.51 -4.78
N TYR A 24 0.04 -7.48 -5.53
CA TYR A 24 0.98 -6.59 -6.20
C TYR A 24 1.21 -5.34 -5.34
N LEU A 25 2.37 -5.23 -4.71
CA LEU A 25 2.73 -4.03 -3.94
C LEU A 25 3.47 -3.03 -4.83
N MET A 26 2.98 -1.79 -4.87
CA MET A 26 3.67 -0.66 -5.47
C MET A 26 4.25 0.24 -4.38
N LEU A 27 5.57 0.42 -4.41
CA LEU A 27 6.31 1.26 -3.47
C LEU A 27 6.68 2.57 -4.17
N SER A 28 6.29 3.70 -3.61
CA SER A 28 6.59 5.02 -4.18
C SER A 28 7.97 5.54 -3.74
N SER A 29 8.49 6.52 -4.47
CA SER A 29 9.63 7.34 -4.06
C SER A 29 9.17 8.61 -3.33
N PRO A 30 10.04 9.27 -2.54
CA PRO A 30 9.69 10.48 -1.80
C PRO A 30 9.13 11.65 -2.64
N ASP A 31 9.39 11.69 -3.94
CA ASP A 31 8.93 12.73 -4.86
C ASP A 31 7.58 12.39 -5.53
N VAL A 32 7.01 11.22 -5.23
CA VAL A 32 5.70 10.80 -5.70
C VAL A 32 4.69 11.01 -4.58
N MET A 33 3.67 11.84 -4.85
CA MET A 33 2.49 11.96 -3.99
C MET A 33 1.29 11.40 -4.75
N GLU A 34 0.64 10.40 -4.16
CA GLU A 34 -0.62 9.88 -4.66
C GLU A 34 -1.76 10.75 -4.14
N SER A 35 -2.71 11.07 -5.01
CA SER A 35 -3.81 11.99 -4.72
C SER A 35 -5.18 11.42 -5.10
N SER A 36 -5.22 10.12 -5.40
CA SER A 36 -6.39 9.41 -5.95
C SER A 36 -6.92 8.34 -4.99
N SER A 37 -6.30 8.16 -3.82
CA SER A 37 -6.88 7.36 -2.74
C SER A 37 -8.26 7.94 -2.31
N PRO A 38 -9.29 7.10 -2.05
CA PRO A 38 -10.62 7.56 -1.71
C PRO A 38 -10.65 8.38 -0.41
N GLY A 39 -10.95 9.68 -0.52
CA GLY A 39 -11.36 10.51 0.63
C GLY A 39 -10.24 10.90 1.60
N ALA A 40 -8.98 10.66 1.25
CA ALA A 40 -7.88 10.89 2.16
C ALA A 40 -6.60 11.45 1.50
N SER A 41 -5.85 12.27 2.24
CA SER A 41 -4.50 12.70 1.86
C SER A 41 -3.43 11.87 2.56
N PHE A 42 -2.43 11.44 1.79
CA PHE A 42 -1.18 10.89 2.30
C PHE A 42 -0.62 11.74 3.45
N CYS A 43 0.04 11.10 4.41
CA CYS A 43 0.61 11.68 5.63
C CYS A 43 -0.39 12.17 6.68
N SER A 44 -1.65 12.35 6.32
CA SER A 44 -2.67 12.89 7.24
C SER A 44 -3.71 11.86 7.67
N GLN A 45 -3.93 10.85 6.83
CA GLN A 45 -5.02 9.89 7.00
C GLN A 45 -4.58 8.46 6.70
N TYR A 46 -3.58 8.26 5.85
CA TYR A 46 -3.00 6.94 5.58
C TYR A 46 -1.51 7.03 5.22
N CYS A 47 -0.84 5.89 5.34
CA CYS A 47 0.58 5.68 4.98
C CYS A 47 0.75 4.64 3.86
N GLY A 48 -0.31 3.88 3.62
CA GLY A 48 -0.51 3.00 2.49
C GLY A 48 -2.00 2.73 2.36
N TYR A 49 -2.36 1.91 1.39
CA TYR A 49 -3.67 1.28 1.33
C TYR A 49 -3.56 0.01 0.50
N HIS A 50 -4.51 -0.90 0.68
CA HIS A 50 -4.75 -2.00 -0.22
C HIS A 50 -6.17 -1.96 -0.79
N THR A 51 -6.32 -2.51 -1.98
CA THR A 51 -7.62 -2.65 -2.64
C THR A 51 -7.46 -3.61 -3.83
N TYR A 52 -8.44 -3.63 -4.73
CA TYR A 52 -8.46 -4.49 -5.89
C TYR A 52 -8.95 -3.76 -7.13
N PHE A 53 -8.64 -4.32 -8.30
CA PHE A 53 -9.20 -3.90 -9.58
C PHE A 53 -9.50 -5.11 -10.45
N SER A 54 -10.39 -4.92 -11.42
CA SER A 54 -10.84 -6.00 -12.32
C SER A 54 -10.47 -5.72 -13.76
N VAL A 55 -9.97 -6.74 -14.46
CA VAL A 55 -9.78 -6.74 -15.91
C VAL A 55 -10.55 -7.93 -16.49
N GLY A 56 -11.67 -7.63 -17.14
CA GLY A 56 -12.64 -8.66 -17.53
C GLY A 56 -13.20 -9.36 -16.29
N SER A 57 -13.05 -10.69 -16.21
CA SER A 57 -13.46 -11.50 -15.05
C SER A 57 -12.33 -11.78 -14.06
N THR A 58 -11.13 -11.24 -14.29
CA THR A 58 -9.98 -11.45 -13.40
C THR A 58 -9.87 -10.28 -12.44
N ILE A 59 -9.81 -10.58 -11.14
CA ILE A 59 -9.57 -9.61 -10.08
C ILE A 59 -8.10 -9.67 -9.69
N TYR A 60 -7.49 -8.50 -9.47
CA TYR A 60 -6.12 -8.35 -9.01
C TYR A 60 -6.14 -7.57 -7.70
N ILE A 61 -5.44 -8.09 -6.70
CA ILE A 61 -5.27 -7.45 -5.39
C ILE A 61 -3.97 -6.66 -5.41
N TYR A 62 -3.99 -5.43 -4.94
CA TYR A 62 -2.80 -4.62 -4.88
C TYR A 62 -2.77 -3.75 -3.62
N GLY A 63 -1.56 -3.37 -3.25
CA GLY A 63 -1.32 -2.36 -2.23
C GLY A 63 -0.41 -1.26 -2.77
N PHE A 64 -0.56 -0.07 -2.22
CA PHE A 64 0.27 1.07 -2.52
C PHE A 64 0.85 1.62 -1.22
N ILE A 65 2.17 1.72 -1.16
CA ILE A 65 2.89 2.25 0.00
C ILE A 65 3.64 3.49 -0.44
N GLU A 66 3.39 4.60 0.25
CA GLU A 66 4.09 5.84 0.00
C GLU A 66 5.34 5.96 0.87
N ASN A 67 6.38 6.57 0.31
CA ASN A 67 7.57 6.89 1.09
C ASN A 67 7.32 8.15 1.95
N PRO A 68 7.39 8.04 3.29
CA PRO A 68 6.99 9.11 4.21
C PRO A 68 8.08 10.14 4.48
N LEU A 69 9.16 10.21 3.69
CA LEU A 69 10.28 11.10 3.97
C LEU A 69 9.87 12.59 4.11
N ASN A 70 8.78 13.02 3.47
CA ASN A 70 8.24 14.38 3.59
C ASN A 70 7.31 14.59 4.80
N CYS A 71 6.99 13.54 5.55
CA CYS A 71 6.02 13.53 6.64
C CYS A 71 6.28 12.38 7.63
N MET A 72 7.54 12.26 8.05
CA MET A 72 8.00 11.18 8.93
C MET A 72 7.22 11.12 10.25
N ASP A 73 6.70 12.24 10.72
CA ASP A 73 5.88 12.34 11.92
C ASP A 73 4.48 11.72 11.80
N GLY A 74 3.94 11.59 10.59
CA GLY A 74 2.64 10.97 10.33
C GLY A 74 2.70 9.45 10.11
N CYS A 75 3.80 8.96 9.53
CA CYS A 75 3.87 7.58 9.01
C CYS A 75 5.06 6.75 9.48
N ALA A 76 5.98 7.32 10.27
CA ALA A 76 7.07 6.56 10.90
C ALA A 76 6.79 6.33 12.38
N VAL A 77 6.90 5.08 12.82
CA VAL A 77 6.71 4.70 14.22
C VAL A 77 8.06 4.79 14.95
N TYR A 78 8.19 5.75 15.88
CA TYR A 78 9.31 6.00 16.81
C TYR A 78 10.70 6.36 16.23
N ASN A 79 11.11 5.81 15.09
CA ASN A 79 12.46 5.96 14.54
C ASN A 79 12.48 6.85 13.29
N TYR A 80 12.31 8.15 13.49
CA TYR A 80 12.26 9.14 12.40
C TYR A 80 13.65 9.62 11.93
N ASN A 81 14.69 9.46 12.76
CA ASN A 81 16.04 10.00 12.50
C ASN A 81 17.17 8.98 12.56
N VAL A 82 16.87 7.74 12.95
CA VAL A 82 17.88 6.69 13.17
C VAL A 82 17.51 5.51 12.29
N SER A 83 18.43 5.16 11.39
CA SER A 83 18.25 4.09 10.43
C SER A 83 19.52 3.23 10.37
N PRO A 84 19.41 1.89 10.44
CA PRO A 84 20.55 0.98 10.25
C PRO A 84 21.16 1.03 8.84
N ASN A 85 20.42 1.50 7.82
CA ASN A 85 20.88 1.59 6.43
C ASN A 85 21.03 3.04 5.92
N SER A 86 20.87 4.03 6.81
CA SER A 86 20.87 5.47 6.50
C SER A 86 19.72 5.95 5.60
N ASP A 87 18.64 5.18 5.49
CA ASP A 87 17.42 5.53 4.76
C ASP A 87 16.18 5.38 5.66
N VAL A 88 15.94 6.44 6.44
CA VAL A 88 14.80 6.49 7.37
C VAL A 88 13.44 6.39 6.65
N GLY A 89 13.36 6.82 5.38
CA GLY A 89 12.13 6.77 4.60
C GLY A 89 11.77 5.34 4.27
N ILE A 90 12.73 4.54 3.78
CA ILE A 90 12.53 3.13 3.49
C ILE A 90 12.24 2.33 4.77
N ASP A 91 12.95 2.60 5.86
CA ASP A 91 12.69 1.92 7.13
C ASP A 91 11.27 2.20 7.65
N ALA A 92 10.79 3.43 7.49
CA ALA A 92 9.42 3.80 7.84
C ALA A 92 8.37 3.10 6.98
N MET A 93 8.66 2.77 5.72
CA MET A 93 7.75 2.03 4.84
C MET A 93 7.53 0.57 5.28
N LEU A 94 8.42 -0.01 6.11
CA LEU A 94 8.30 -1.41 6.52
C LEU A 94 7.02 -1.70 7.30
N SER A 95 6.58 -0.78 8.16
CA SER A 95 5.36 -0.96 8.95
C SER A 95 4.10 -0.91 8.09
N PRO A 96 3.89 0.11 7.22
CA PRO A 96 2.80 0.09 6.24
C PRO A 96 2.86 -1.13 5.30
N ILE A 97 4.03 -1.56 4.82
CA ILE A 97 4.14 -2.77 4.00
C ILE A 97 3.56 -3.99 4.72
N ALA A 98 3.92 -4.19 6.00
CA ALA A 98 3.43 -5.31 6.77
C ALA A 98 1.92 -5.23 7.04
N HIS A 99 1.43 -4.03 7.37
CA HIS A 99 0.02 -3.74 7.60
C HIS A 99 -0.81 -4.07 6.36
N GLU A 100 -0.54 -3.41 5.23
CA GLU A 100 -1.32 -3.61 4.00
C GLU A 100 -1.20 -5.03 3.44
N LEU A 101 -0.06 -5.70 3.61
CA LEU A 101 0.10 -7.07 3.12
C LEU A 101 -0.76 -8.07 3.91
N VAL A 102 -0.85 -7.89 5.22
CA VAL A 102 -1.63 -8.78 6.09
C VAL A 102 -3.13 -8.54 5.84
N GLU A 103 -3.53 -7.29 5.71
CA GLU A 103 -4.92 -6.90 5.44
C GLU A 103 -5.39 -7.32 4.05
N ALA A 104 -4.60 -7.07 3.01
CA ALA A 104 -4.89 -7.58 1.66
C ALA A 104 -5.03 -9.11 1.61
N LYS A 105 -4.48 -9.84 2.59
CA LYS A 105 -4.66 -11.29 2.69
C LYS A 105 -5.92 -11.69 3.46
N SER A 106 -6.30 -10.95 4.50
CA SER A 106 -7.51 -11.22 5.30
C SER A 106 -8.79 -10.62 4.72
N ASP A 107 -8.67 -9.51 4.00
CA ASP A 107 -9.76 -8.82 3.31
C ASP A 107 -9.39 -8.39 1.87
N PRO A 108 -9.15 -9.36 0.97
CA PRO A 108 -8.68 -9.05 -0.39
C PRO A 108 -9.65 -8.21 -1.24
N TYR A 109 -10.94 -8.20 -0.90
CA TYR A 109 -12.00 -7.55 -1.67
C TYR A 109 -12.79 -6.50 -0.87
N LEU A 110 -12.28 -6.12 0.31
CA LEU A 110 -12.91 -5.13 1.19
C LEU A 110 -14.34 -5.53 1.62
N ASP A 111 -14.57 -6.84 1.76
CA ASP A 111 -15.86 -7.45 2.10
C ASP A 111 -15.76 -8.65 3.06
N ALA A 112 -14.60 -8.85 3.69
CA ALA A 112 -14.30 -10.00 4.54
C ALA A 112 -13.98 -9.60 6.00
N TRP A 113 -12.74 -9.80 6.46
CA TRP A 113 -12.41 -9.66 7.88
C TRP A 113 -12.41 -8.19 8.30
N GLY A 114 -13.17 -7.86 9.34
CA GLY A 114 -13.16 -6.57 10.01
C GLY A 114 -13.84 -6.67 11.37
N ASP A 115 -13.50 -5.79 12.30
CA ASP A 115 -14.18 -5.70 13.58
C ASP A 115 -15.49 -4.90 13.50
N SER A 116 -16.21 -4.74 14.62
CA SER A 116 -17.48 -4.00 14.65
C SER A 116 -17.35 -2.50 14.38
N ASN A 117 -16.13 -1.94 14.44
CA ASN A 117 -15.84 -0.56 14.12
C ASN A 117 -15.36 -0.39 12.66
N GLY A 118 -15.20 -1.49 11.91
CA GLY A 118 -14.66 -1.48 10.56
C GLY A 118 -13.12 -1.46 10.51
N GLU A 119 -12.46 -1.74 11.63
CA GLU A 119 -11.00 -1.81 11.70
C GLU A 119 -10.54 -3.21 11.30
N GLU A 120 -9.47 -3.26 10.52
CA GLU A 120 -8.83 -4.49 10.08
C GLU A 120 -7.80 -5.00 11.10
N ASN A 121 -7.14 -6.10 10.76
CA ASN A 121 -6.35 -6.86 11.75
C ASN A 121 -5.03 -6.18 12.08
N ALA A 122 -4.52 -5.31 11.19
CA ALA A 122 -3.31 -4.55 11.41
C ALA A 122 -3.57 -3.12 11.92
N ASP A 123 -4.85 -2.72 12.03
CA ASP A 123 -5.31 -1.51 12.73
C ASP A 123 -5.30 -1.62 14.28
N LYS A 124 -5.04 -2.83 14.83
CA LYS A 124 -5.14 -3.13 16.27
C LYS A 124 -3.84 -3.04 17.06
#